data_AF-N8YKH2-F1
#
_entry.id   AF-N8YKH2-F1
#
_cell.length_a   1.000
_cell.length_b   1.000
_cell.length_c   1.000
_cell.angle_alpha   90.00
_cell.angle_beta   90.00
_cell.angle_gamma   90.00
#
_symmetry.space_group_name_H-M   'P 1'
#
loop_
_entity.id
_entity.type
_entity.pdbx_description
1 polymer ?
#
loop_
_entity_poly.entity_id
_entity_poly.type
_entity_poly.pdbx_seq_one_letter_code
_entity_poly.pdbx_strand_id
1 'polypeptide(L)'
;MKYENLTKFDDIEFKRLVGVTRPLFSKMILVLEEAERLKKKSGRPHSLVLEDQLLLTLKYLRSYSTQLELAAEFAIAESNVNRTIQKIENGLVQSKVFSLPKRNKEIANHDFVIVDVTESAIERPKKTNAVL
;
A
#
# COMPACT_ATOMS: atom_id res chain seq x y z
N MET A 1 -3.39 -4.45 -13.34
CA MET A 1 -4.84 -4.43 -13.11
C MET A 1 -5.25 -3.00 -12.75
N LYS A 2 -6.30 -2.44 -13.35
CA LYS A 2 -6.75 -1.05 -13.08
C LYS A 2 -8.01 -1.03 -12.22
N TYR A 3 -8.18 0.01 -11.40
CA TYR A 3 -9.35 0.22 -10.55
C TYR A 3 -10.66 0.32 -11.35
N GLU A 4 -10.63 0.92 -12.55
CA GLU A 4 -11.80 0.98 -13.43
C GLU A 4 -12.37 -0.42 -13.75
N ASN A 5 -11.49 -1.41 -13.92
CA ASN A 5 -11.87 -2.80 -14.18
C ASN A 5 -12.50 -3.49 -12.95
N LEU A 6 -12.41 -2.88 -11.76
CA LEU A 6 -12.98 -3.40 -10.52
C LEU A 6 -14.43 -2.98 -10.29
N THR A 7 -14.94 -2.04 -11.08
CA THR A 7 -16.32 -1.54 -10.98
C THR A 7 -17.37 -2.60 -11.37
N LYS A 8 -16.97 -3.59 -12.18
CA LYS A 8 -17.84 -4.67 -12.67
C LYS A 8 -18.12 -5.80 -11.67
N PHE A 9 -17.34 -5.88 -10.58
CA PHE A 9 -17.49 -6.93 -9.58
C PHE A 9 -18.46 -6.50 -8.48
N ASP A 10 -19.12 -7.46 -7.84
CA ASP A 10 -19.91 -7.15 -6.65
C ASP A 10 -19.00 -6.80 -5.44
N ASP A 11 -19.60 -6.43 -4.31
CA ASP A 11 -18.84 -6.03 -3.11
C ASP A 11 -18.07 -7.20 -2.48
N ILE A 12 -18.56 -8.43 -2.61
CA ILE A 12 -17.94 -9.64 -2.06
C ILE A 12 -16.70 -9.99 -2.90
N GLU A 13 -16.85 -10.03 -4.22
CA GLU A 13 -15.80 -10.23 -5.20
C GLU A 13 -14.74 -9.14 -5.10
N PHE A 14 -15.14 -7.86 -4.99
CA PHE A 14 -14.22 -6.75 -4.77
C PHE A 14 -13.38 -6.97 -3.52
N LYS A 15 -14.02 -7.29 -2.38
CA LYS A 15 -13.31 -7.56 -1.13
C LYS A 15 -12.34 -8.72 -1.27
N ARG A 16 -12.71 -9.79 -1.97
CA ARG A 16 -11.82 -10.94 -2.21
C ARG A 16 -10.63 -10.60 -3.11
N LEU A 17 -10.83 -9.73 -4.12
CA LEU A 17 -9.77 -9.33 -5.05
C LEU A 17 -8.80 -8.32 -4.44
N VAL A 18 -9.33 -7.28 -3.78
CA VAL A 18 -8.56 -6.14 -3.26
C VAL A 18 -8.07 -6.38 -1.83
N GLY A 19 -8.81 -7.14 -1.03
CA GLY A 19 -8.51 -7.42 0.38
C GLY A 19 -9.20 -6.49 1.38
N VAL A 20 -9.87 -5.43 0.90
CA VAL A 20 -10.62 -4.47 1.73
C VAL A 20 -12.02 -4.24 1.15
N THR A 21 -12.96 -3.79 1.99
CA THR A 21 -14.30 -3.42 1.53
C THR A 21 -14.26 -2.13 0.72
N ARG A 22 -15.22 -1.91 -0.19
CA ARG A 22 -15.31 -0.65 -0.96
C ARG A 22 -15.38 0.59 -0.07
N PRO A 23 -16.19 0.64 1.02
CA PRO A 23 -16.21 1.80 1.90
C PRO A 23 -14.84 2.07 2.56
N LEU A 24 -14.11 1.01 2.94
CA LEU A 24 -12.77 1.15 3.51
C LEU A 24 -11.77 1.66 2.46
N PHE A 25 -11.83 1.12 1.24
CA PHE A 25 -11.02 1.58 0.12
C PHE A 25 -11.24 3.07 -0.16
N SER A 26 -12.50 3.52 -0.29
CA SER A 26 -12.84 4.92 -0.48
C SER A 26 -12.33 5.80 0.68
N LYS A 27 -12.42 5.33 1.92
CA LYS A 27 -11.87 6.05 3.08
C LYS A 27 -10.35 6.18 3.01
N MET A 28 -9.64 5.16 2.55
CA MET A 28 -8.19 5.21 2.34
C MET A 28 -7.81 6.23 1.25
N ILE A 29 -8.58 6.30 0.16
CA ILE A 29 -8.40 7.30 -0.89
C ILE A 29 -8.56 8.72 -0.35
N LEU A 30 -9.63 9.00 0.41
CA LEU A 30 -9.84 10.33 1.01
C LEU A 30 -8.66 10.77 1.91
N VAL A 31 -8.12 9.83 2.70
CA VAL A 31 -6.94 10.09 3.52
C VAL A 31 -5.71 10.42 2.66
N LEU A 32 -5.51 9.68 1.57
CA LEU A 32 -4.40 9.90 0.65
C LEU A 32 -4.53 11.22 -0.12
N GLU A 33 -5.75 11.59 -0.54
CA GLU A 33 -6.02 12.89 -1.18
C GLU A 33 -5.71 14.06 -0.25
N GLU A 34 -6.10 13.95 1.02
CA GLU A 34 -5.72 14.92 2.05
C GLU A 34 -4.20 14.99 2.23
N ALA A 35 -3.51 13.85 2.26
CA ALA A 35 -2.06 13.81 2.35
C ALA A 35 -1.38 14.47 1.13
N GLU A 36 -1.93 14.30 -0.08
CA GLU A 36 -1.47 15.01 -1.29
C GLU A 36 -1.69 16.52 -1.19
N ARG A 37 -2.85 16.96 -0.71
CA ARG A 37 -3.19 18.39 -0.54
C ARG A 37 -2.29 19.10 0.46
N LEU A 38 -1.87 18.40 1.51
CA LEU A 38 -1.00 18.96 2.56
C LEU A 38 0.47 19.09 2.15
N LYS A 39 0.86 18.62 0.96
CA LYS A 39 2.25 18.73 0.49
C LYS A 39 2.66 20.17 0.23
N LYS A 40 3.77 20.58 0.85
CA LYS A 40 4.38 21.91 0.64
C LYS A 40 4.87 22.13 -0.79
N LYS A 41 5.26 21.07 -1.50
CA LYS A 41 5.67 21.12 -2.90
C LYS A 41 5.08 19.93 -3.63
N SER A 42 4.35 20.21 -4.72
CA SER A 42 3.96 19.17 -5.68
C SER A 42 5.19 18.79 -6.50
N GLY A 43 5.53 17.51 -6.52
CA GLY A 43 6.57 16.97 -7.41
C GLY A 43 6.05 16.75 -8.83
N ARG A 44 6.79 15.95 -9.61
CA ARG A 44 6.29 15.44 -10.89
C ARG A 44 4.99 14.65 -10.68
N PRO A 45 3.95 14.85 -11.51
CA PRO A 45 2.75 14.03 -11.48
C PRO A 45 3.08 12.54 -11.60
N HIS A 46 2.35 11.72 -10.84
CA HIS A 46 2.54 10.28 -10.87
C HIS A 46 1.93 9.68 -12.14
N SER A 47 2.52 8.60 -12.69
CA SER A 47 2.00 7.94 -13.89
C SER A 47 0.68 7.19 -13.67
N LEU A 48 0.39 6.83 -12.42
CA LEU A 48 -0.83 6.14 -12.00
C LEU A 48 -1.72 7.09 -11.21
N VAL A 49 -3.03 6.93 -11.35
CA VAL A 49 -4.03 7.58 -10.48
C VAL A 49 -3.93 7.04 -9.04
N LEU A 50 -4.54 7.73 -8.08
CA LEU A 50 -4.36 7.41 -6.66
C LEU A 50 -4.95 6.05 -6.28
N GLU A 51 -6.05 5.69 -6.93
CA GLU A 51 -6.74 4.41 -6.80
C GLU A 51 -5.88 3.24 -7.27
N ASP A 52 -5.21 3.41 -8.42
CA ASP A 52 -4.30 2.39 -8.95
C ASP A 52 -3.02 2.29 -8.10
N GLN A 53 -2.53 3.40 -7.54
CA GLN A 53 -1.43 3.38 -6.58
C GLN A 53 -1.81 2.61 -5.31
N LEU A 54 -3.01 2.84 -4.76
CA LEU A 54 -3.49 2.11 -3.59
C LEU A 54 -3.70 0.62 -3.91
N LEU A 55 -4.28 0.30 -5.08
CA LEU A 55 -4.50 -1.07 -5.51
C LEU A 55 -3.18 -1.85 -5.65
N LEU A 56 -2.16 -1.23 -6.24
CA LEU A 56 -0.82 -1.80 -6.34
C LEU A 56 -0.25 -2.12 -4.96
N THR A 57 -0.32 -1.17 -4.02
CA THR A 57 0.20 -1.37 -2.66
C THR A 57 -0.57 -2.45 -1.91
N LEU A 58 -1.90 -2.49 -2.00
CA LEU A 58 -2.70 -3.53 -1.36
C LEU A 58 -2.41 -4.92 -1.95
N LYS A 59 -2.14 -5.00 -3.26
CA LYS A 59 -1.72 -6.26 -3.89
C LYS A 59 -0.37 -6.71 -3.34
N TYR A 60 0.60 -5.79 -3.25
CA TYR A 60 1.90 -6.07 -2.65
C TYR A 60 1.76 -6.61 -1.22
N LEU A 61 1.00 -5.94 -0.35
CA LEU A 61 0.83 -6.34 1.05
C LEU A 61 0.08 -7.67 1.22
N ARG A 62 -0.85 -7.98 0.30
CA ARG A 62 -1.67 -9.20 0.39
C ARG A 62 -0.99 -10.45 -0.15
N SER A 63 -0.29 -10.34 -1.29
CA SER A 63 0.31 -11.49 -1.98
C SER A 63 1.82 -11.51 -1.98
N TYR A 64 2.49 -10.49 -1.43
CA TYR A 64 3.95 -10.35 -1.44
C TYR A 64 4.55 -10.51 -2.85
N SER A 65 3.79 -10.09 -3.88
CA SER A 65 4.21 -10.18 -5.29
C SER A 65 5.49 -9.38 -5.51
N THR A 66 6.35 -9.87 -6.41
CA THR A 66 7.63 -9.19 -6.67
C THR A 66 7.37 -7.81 -7.27
N GLN A 67 8.25 -6.84 -7.00
CA GLN A 67 8.11 -5.50 -7.58
C GLN A 67 8.21 -5.55 -9.12
N LEU A 68 8.95 -6.52 -9.67
CA LEU A 68 9.01 -6.79 -11.10
C LEU A 68 7.67 -7.26 -11.68
N GLU A 69 6.95 -8.17 -11.02
CA GLU A 69 5.60 -8.59 -11.43
C GLU A 69 4.62 -7.42 -11.40
N LEU A 70 4.66 -6.62 -10.34
CA LEU A 70 3.82 -5.42 -10.21
C LEU A 70 4.17 -4.37 -11.28
N ALA A 71 5.46 -4.20 -11.58
CA ALA A 71 5.93 -3.31 -12.64
C ALA A 71 5.34 -3.68 -14.00
N ALA A 72 5.38 -4.98 -14.34
CA ALA A 72 4.79 -5.50 -15.57
C ALA A 72 3.27 -5.32 -15.61
N GLU A 73 2.58 -5.60 -14.50
CA GLU A 73 1.12 -5.55 -14.43
C GLU A 73 0.54 -4.12 -14.48
N PHE A 74 1.25 -3.15 -13.89
CA PHE A 74 0.83 -1.75 -13.83
C PHE A 74 1.52 -0.88 -14.89
N ALA A 75 2.35 -1.49 -15.74
CA ALA A 75 3.11 -0.82 -16.81
C ALA A 75 3.92 0.39 -16.32
N ILE A 76 4.64 0.21 -15.20
CA ILE A 76 5.54 1.20 -14.62
C ILE A 76 6.92 0.60 -14.35
N ALA A 77 7.95 1.45 -14.22
CA ALA A 77 9.28 0.96 -13.83
C ALA A 77 9.26 0.36 -12.41
N GLU A 78 10.06 -0.68 -12.18
CA GLU A 78 10.19 -1.35 -10.87
C GLU A 78 10.54 -0.35 -9.75
N SER A 79 11.44 0.60 -10.02
CA SER A 79 11.77 1.66 -9.07
C SER A 79 10.57 2.57 -8.71
N ASN A 80 9.61 2.74 -9.62
CA ASN A 80 8.37 3.48 -9.34
C ASN A 80 7.38 2.65 -8.51
N VAL A 81 7.38 1.32 -8.64
CA VAL A 81 6.59 0.43 -7.77
C VAL A 81 7.01 0.63 -6.32
N ASN A 82 8.32 0.53 -6.04
CA ASN A 82 8.84 0.72 -4.69
C ASN A 82 8.49 2.10 -4.11
N ARG A 83 8.68 3.17 -4.92
CA ARG A 83 8.32 4.54 -4.52
C ARG A 83 6.82 4.69 -4.26
N THR A 84 5.98 4.00 -5.03
CA THR A 84 4.52 4.01 -4.88
C THR A 84 4.11 3.35 -3.57
N ILE A 85 4.66 2.16 -3.28
CA ILE A 85 4.41 1.43 -2.04
C ILE A 85 4.75 2.32 -0.84
N GLN A 86 5.99 2.82 -0.78
CA GLN A 86 6.43 3.69 0.31
C GLN A 86 5.57 4.96 0.44
N LYS A 87 5.20 5.57 -0.68
CA LYS A 87 4.36 6.78 -0.68
C LYS A 87 2.99 6.52 -0.04
N ILE A 88 2.33 5.45 -0.47
CA ILE A 88 0.98 5.09 -0.01
C ILE A 88 1.02 4.66 1.46
N GLU A 89 1.97 3.81 1.84
CA GLU A 89 2.15 3.37 3.23
C GLU A 89 2.38 4.56 4.15
N ASN A 90 3.31 5.44 3.81
CA ASN A 90 3.60 6.62 4.62
C ASN A 90 2.38 7.55 4.76
N GLY A 91 1.62 7.76 3.68
CA GLY A 91 0.39 8.57 3.73
C GLY A 91 -0.65 7.98 4.69
N LEU A 92 -0.87 6.68 4.62
CA LEU A 92 -1.83 5.98 5.48
C LEU A 92 -1.37 5.96 6.94
N VAL A 93 -0.10 5.66 7.20
CA VAL A 93 0.49 5.61 8.56
C VAL A 93 0.45 6.99 9.23
N GLN A 94 0.81 8.06 8.49
CA GLN A 94 0.81 9.42 9.02
C GLN A 94 -0.58 9.90 9.46
N SER A 95 -1.64 9.42 8.79
CA SER A 95 -3.02 9.76 9.15
C SER A 95 -3.44 9.25 10.53
N LYS A 96 -2.81 8.17 11.01
CA LYS A 96 -3.19 7.42 12.23
C LYS A 96 -4.63 6.87 12.25
N VAL A 97 -5.39 7.05 11.17
CA VAL A 97 -6.80 6.61 11.06
C VAL A 97 -6.92 5.08 11.09
N PHE A 98 -5.90 4.39 10.60
CA PHE A 98 -5.84 2.92 10.51
C PHE A 98 -4.91 2.30 11.57
N SER A 99 -4.47 3.09 12.56
CA SER A 99 -3.60 2.58 13.61
C SER A 99 -4.34 1.56 14.48
N LEU A 100 -3.69 0.42 14.71
CA LEU A 100 -4.22 -0.58 15.62
C LEU A 100 -4.25 -0.03 17.06
N PRO A 101 -5.30 -0.35 17.83
CA PRO A 101 -5.36 0.02 19.24
C PRO A 101 -4.24 -0.69 20.01
N LYS A 102 -3.41 0.07 20.75
CA LYS A 102 -2.22 -0.45 21.43
C LYS A 102 -2.52 -1.56 22.46
N ARG A 103 -3.72 -1.55 23.05
CA ARG A 103 -4.25 -2.58 23.96
C ARG A 103 -5.77 -2.53 23.87
N ASN A 104 -6.39 -3.52 23.24
CA ASN A 104 -7.85 -3.63 23.24
C ASN A 104 -8.25 -4.97 23.85
N LYS A 105 -8.96 -4.93 24.99
CA LYS A 105 -9.44 -6.14 25.68
C LYS A 105 -10.42 -6.94 24.81
N GLU A 106 -11.10 -6.30 23.86
CA GLU A 106 -12.05 -6.96 22.96
C GLU A 106 -11.37 -7.81 21.88
N ILE A 107 -10.13 -7.48 21.47
CA ILE A 107 -9.36 -8.31 20.52
C ILE A 107 -8.98 -9.64 21.16
N ALA A 108 -8.78 -9.67 22.48
CA ALA A 108 -8.48 -10.90 23.22
C ALA A 108 -9.65 -11.91 23.23
N ASN A 109 -10.87 -11.48 22.89
CA ASN A 109 -12.06 -12.33 22.84
C ASN A 109 -12.29 -12.97 21.45
N HIS A 110 -11.42 -12.75 20.48
CA HIS A 110 -11.54 -13.30 19.13
C HIS A 110 -10.47 -14.37 18.88
N ASP A 111 -10.81 -15.38 18.06
CA ASP A 111 -9.91 -16.50 17.71
C ASP A 111 -8.78 -16.14 16.72
N PHE A 112 -8.49 -14.85 16.52
CA PHE A 112 -7.45 -14.40 15.59
C PHE A 112 -6.31 -13.65 16.30
N VAL A 113 -5.09 -13.87 15.82
CA VAL A 113 -3.88 -13.16 16.27
C VAL A 113 -3.58 -12.04 15.30
N ILE A 114 -3.40 -10.82 15.83
CA ILE A 114 -2.90 -9.70 15.04
C ILE A 114 -1.38 -9.66 15.20
N VAL A 115 -0.67 -9.84 14.10
CA VAL A 115 0.78 -9.69 14.05
C VAL A 115 1.10 -8.40 13.32
N ASP A 116 1.83 -7.50 13.98
CA ASP A 116 2.38 -6.32 13.33
C ASP A 116 3.58 -6.77 12.49
N VAL A 117 3.47 -6.66 11.17
CA VAL A 117 4.51 -7.07 10.23
C VAL A 117 5.04 -5.81 9.56
N THR A 118 6.33 -5.54 9.76
CA THR A 118 7.02 -4.40 9.17
C THR A 118 8.19 -4.88 8.32
N GLU A 119 8.33 -4.34 7.11
CA GLU A 119 9.54 -4.56 6.32
C GLU A 119 10.72 -3.80 6.93
N SER A 120 11.77 -4.53 7.30
CA SER A 120 13.04 -3.95 7.72
C SER A 120 13.95 -3.86 6.51
N ALA A 121 14.53 -2.68 6.28
CA ALA A 121 15.54 -2.52 5.24
C ALA A 121 16.70 -3.49 5.49
N ILE A 122 17.11 -4.22 4.45
CA ILE A 122 18.27 -5.10 4.52
C ILE A 122 19.52 -4.22 4.66
N GLU A 123 20.38 -4.52 5.64
CA GLU A 123 21.68 -3.85 5.76
C GLU A 123 22.51 -4.12 4.51
N ARG A 124 22.65 -3.09 3.67
CA ARG A 124 23.54 -3.16 2.51
C ARG A 124 24.98 -3.24 3.02
N PRO A 125 25.77 -4.26 2.66
CA PRO A 125 27.18 -4.30 3.00
C PRO A 125 27.88 -3.03 2.52
N LYS A 126 28.64 -2.38 3.41
CA LYS A 126 29.44 -1.21 3.02
C LYS A 126 30.47 -1.67 1.99
N LYS A 127 30.59 -0.95 0.88
CA LYS A 127 31.62 -1.23 -0.13
C LYS A 127 32.99 -0.96 0.50
N THR A 128 33.75 -2.02 0.71
CA THR A 128 35.16 -1.97 1.11
C THR A 128 36.00 -2.48 -0.06
N ASN A 129 37.17 -1.90 -0.31
CA ASN A 129 38.04 -2.24 -1.46
C ASN A 129 38.41 -3.74 -1.58
N ALA A 130 38.18 -4.53 -0.54
CA ALA A 130 38.46 -5.97 -0.52
C ALA A 130 37.39 -6.85 -1.21
N VAL A 131 36.25 -6.27 -1.63
CA VAL A 131 35.19 -6.97 -2.36
C VAL A 131 34.91 -6.20 -3.65
N LEU A 132 35.82 -6.33 -4.61
CA LEU A 132 35.68 -5.95 -6.01
C LEU A 132 35.90 -7.20 -6.87
#